data_AF-A0A4R7BB59-F1
#
_entry.id   AF-A0A4R7BB59-F1
#
_cell.length_a   1.000
_cell.length_b   1.000
_cell.length_c   1.000
_cell.angle_alpha   90.00
_cell.angle_beta   90.00
_cell.angle_gamma   90.00
#
_symmetry.space_group_name_H-M   'P 1'
#
loop_
_entity.id
_entity.type
_entity.pdbx_description
1 polymer ?
#
loop_
_entity_poly.entity_id
_entity_poly.type
_entity_poly.pdbx_seq_one_letter_code
_entity_poly.pdbx_strand_id
1 'polypeptide(L)' 'MDQNIVTRAADAVGGKSPLAKAVGFSYQAIQQWEQAGYVPPKRIPAVAAASGIDIAEFYAAYQRASAAKEAA' A
#
# COMPACT_ATOMS: atom_id res chain seq x y z
N MET A 1 -13.27 -4.19 10.93
CA MET A 1 -11.81 -4.31 10.83
C MET A 1 -11.36 -3.28 9.80
N ASP A 2 -10.68 -2.22 10.24
CA ASP A 2 -10.16 -1.19 9.33
C ASP A 2 -8.94 -1.78 8.61
N GLN A 3 -9.16 -2.36 7.44
CA GLN A 3 -8.10 -2.98 6.65
C GLN A 3 -7.29 -1.86 5.99
N ASN A 4 -5.97 -1.82 6.22
CA ASN A 4 -5.14 -0.77 5.65
C ASN A 4 -5.09 -0.86 4.11
N ILE A 5 -4.66 0.23 3.47
CA ILE A 5 -4.67 0.34 2.01
C ILE A 5 -3.80 -0.73 1.31
N VAL A 6 -2.74 -1.20 1.98
CA VAL A 6 -1.83 -2.22 1.45
C VAL A 6 -2.49 -3.59 1.46
N THR A 7 -3.20 -3.94 2.54
CA THR A 7 -3.94 -5.20 2.63
C THR A 7 -5.10 -5.20 1.62
N ARG A 8 -5.83 -4.08 1.48
CA ARG A 8 -6.86 -3.92 0.43
C ARG A 8 -6.27 -4.13 -0.97
N ALA A 9 -5.13 -3.52 -1.26
CA ALA A 9 -4.44 -3.68 -2.54
C ALA A 9 -3.96 -5.11 -2.76
N ALA A 10 -3.50 -5.78 -1.71
CA ALA A 10 -3.10 -7.17 -1.76
C ALA A 10 -4.30 -8.08 -2.07
N ASP A 11 -5.41 -7.94 -1.34
CA ASP A 11 -6.63 -8.72 -1.56
C ASP A 11 -7.18 -8.56 -2.99
N ALA A 12 -7.14 -7.34 -3.54
CA ALA A 12 -7.56 -7.07 -4.92
C ALA A 12 -6.74 -7.85 -5.97
N VAL A 13 -5.48 -8.17 -5.67
CA VAL A 13 -4.57 -8.92 -6.56
C VAL A 13 -4.50 -10.41 -6.21
N GLY A 14 -5.21 -10.87 -5.17
CA GLY A 14 -5.19 -12.26 -4.69
C GLY A 14 -4.12 -12.55 -3.63
N GLY A 15 -3.58 -11.52 -2.98
CA GLY A 15 -2.71 -11.59 -1.83
C GLY A 15 -1.39 -10.81 -2.00
N LYS A 16 -0.57 -10.80 -0.95
CA LYS A 16 0.70 -10.04 -0.92
C LYS A 16 1.75 -10.58 -1.88
N SER A 17 1.83 -11.91 -2.05
CA SER A 17 2.79 -12.52 -2.98
C SER A 17 2.43 -12.25 -4.45
N PRO A 18 1.17 -12.38 -4.88
CA PRO A 18 0.73 -11.89 -6.19
C PRO A 18 0.99 -10.40 -6.40
N LEU A 19 0.64 -9.55 -5.42
CA LEU A 19 0.90 -8.11 -5.49
C LEU A 19 2.39 -7.83 -5.70
N ALA A 20 3.26 -8.40 -4.87
CA ALA A 20 4.70 -8.26 -4.95
C ALA A 20 5.24 -8.59 -6.36
N LYS A 21 4.76 -9.69 -6.97
CA LYS A 21 5.11 -10.07 -8.34
C LYS A 21 4.60 -9.08 -9.37
N ALA A 22 3.34 -8.62 -9.23
CA ALA A 22 2.72 -7.68 -10.16
C ALA A 22 3.44 -6.32 -10.19
N VAL A 23 3.91 -5.84 -9.03
CA VAL A 23 4.57 -4.53 -8.91
C VAL A 23 6.11 -4.59 -8.92
N GLY A 24 6.69 -5.79 -9.05
CA GLY A 24 8.15 -5.97 -9.12
C GLY A 24 8.88 -5.70 -7.80
N PHE A 25 8.22 -5.89 -6.66
CA PHE A 25 8.81 -5.69 -5.33
C PHE A 25 8.93 -7.01 -4.57
N SER A 26 9.76 -7.04 -3.53
CA SER A 26 9.84 -8.20 -2.65
C SER A 26 8.61 -8.30 -1.75
N TYR A 27 8.24 -9.52 -1.37
CA TYR A 27 7.17 -9.75 -0.37
C TYR A 27 7.44 -8.98 0.93
N GLN A 28 8.70 -8.95 1.37
CA GLN A 28 9.12 -8.22 2.57
C GLN A 28 8.87 -6.72 2.45
N ALA A 29 9.05 -6.12 1.26
CA ALA A 29 8.71 -4.71 1.06
C ALA A 29 7.21 -4.46 1.21
N ILE A 30 6.36 -5.33 0.65
CA ILE A 30 4.90 -5.24 0.81
C ILE A 30 4.50 -5.39 2.29
N GLN A 31 5.11 -6.34 3.00
CA GLN A 31 4.86 -6.55 4.42
C GLN A 31 5.25 -5.33 5.27
N GLN A 32 6.37 -4.69 4.96
CA GLN A 32 6.80 -3.46 5.64
C GLN A 32 5.81 -2.30 5.41
N TRP A 33 5.27 -2.17 4.20
CA TRP A 33 4.24 -1.15 3.92
C TRP A 33 2.95 -1.43 4.68
N GLU A 34 2.56 -2.71 4.77
CA GLU A 34 1.39 -3.09 5.55
C GLU A 34 1.58 -2.74 7.04
N GLN A 35 2.74 -3.05 7.61
CA GLN A 35 3.05 -2.67 8.99
C GLN A 35 3.07 -1.15 9.19
N ALA A 36 3.56 -0.41 8.19
CA ALA A 36 3.53 1.05 8.19
C ALA A 36 2.13 1.65 7.94
N GLY A 37 1.21 0.86 7.37
CA GLY A 37 -0.14 1.29 6.99
C GLY A 37 -0.23 2.13 5.71
N TYR A 38 0.87 2.29 4.96
CA TYR A 38 0.90 3.10 3.73
C TYR A 38 1.88 2.57 2.67
N VAL A 39 1.61 2.88 1.40
CA VAL A 39 2.54 2.67 0.29
C VAL A 39 3.39 3.93 0.08
N PRO A 40 4.73 3.83 -0.05
CA PRO A 40 5.58 4.98 -0.32
C PRO A 40 5.16 5.72 -1.60
N PRO A 41 5.16 7.07 -1.63
CA PRO A 41 4.57 7.85 -2.72
C PRO A 41 5.16 7.56 -4.10
N LYS A 42 6.45 7.24 -4.18
CA LYS A 42 7.12 6.84 -5.43
C LYS A 42 6.62 5.51 -6.00
N ARG A 43 5.98 4.66 -5.18
CA ARG A 43 5.51 3.31 -5.55
C ARG A 43 3.99 3.25 -5.70
N ILE A 44 3.27 4.27 -5.24
CA ILE A 44 1.81 4.38 -5.33
C ILE A 44 1.28 4.15 -6.76
N PRO A 45 1.82 4.79 -7.82
CA PRO A 45 1.27 4.60 -9.17
C PRO A 45 1.27 3.15 -9.64
N ALA A 46 2.35 2.40 -9.35
CA ALA A 46 2.46 0.99 -9.73
C ALA A 46 1.48 0.11 -8.95
N VAL A 47 1.31 0.37 -7.65
CA VAL A 47 0.39 -0.40 -6.79
C VAL A 47 -1.06 -0.08 -7.10
N ALA A 48 -1.40 1.18 -7.38
CA ALA A 48 -2.72 1.59 -7.83
C ALA A 48 -3.10 0.93 -9.15
N ALA A 49 -2.20 0.95 -10.14
CA ALA A 49 -2.42 0.29 -11.42
C ALA A 49 -2.62 -1.24 -11.28
N ALA A 50 -1.84 -1.90 -10.41
CA ALA A 50 -1.94 -3.35 -10.21
C ALA A 50 -3.20 -3.77 -9.43
N SER A 51 -3.62 -2.98 -8.45
CA SER A 51 -4.76 -3.31 -7.57
C SER A 51 -6.10 -2.76 -8.04
N GLY A 52 -6.12 -1.82 -9.00
CA GLY A 52 -7.33 -1.15 -9.46
C GLY A 52 -7.93 -0.16 -8.44
N ILE A 53 -7.25 0.09 -7.32
CA ILE A 53 -7.65 1.07 -6.31
C ILE A 53 -7.21 2.46 -6.76
N ASP A 54 -8.05 3.46 -6.52
CA ASP A 54 -7.77 4.84 -6.93
C ASP A 54 -6.50 5.39 -6.25
N ILE A 55 -5.70 6.12 -7.04
CA ILE A 55 -4.42 6.65 -6.58
C ILE A 55 -4.60 7.63 -5.40
N ALA A 56 -5.70 8.38 -5.36
CA ALA A 56 -6.02 9.31 -4.28
C ALA A 56 -6.22 8.60 -2.95
N GLU A 57 -6.76 7.37 -2.94
CA GLU A 57 -6.91 6.59 -1.70
C GLU A 57 -5.55 6.24 -1.08
N PHE A 58 -4.56 5.88 -1.90
CA PHE A 58 -3.20 5.63 -1.43
C PHE A 58 -2.55 6.89 -0.88
N TYR A 59 -2.70 8.03 -1.56
CA TYR A 59 -2.17 9.29 -1.06
C TYR A 59 -2.85 9.73 0.24
N ALA A 60 -4.16 9.54 0.38
CA ALA A 60 -4.87 9.82 1.63
C ALA A 60 -4.40 8.91 2.78
N ALA A 61 -4.07 7.65 2.51
CA ALA A 61 -3.49 6.75 3.51
C ALA A 61 -2.06 7.19 3.89
N TYR A 62 -1.24 7.57 2.91
CA TYR A 62 0.10 8.11 3.15
C TYR A 62 0.07 9.39 4.00
N GLN A 63 -0.83 10.32 3.69
CA GLN A 63 -0.98 11.57 4.44
C GLN A 63 -1.39 11.31 5.90
N ARG A 64 -2.36 10.40 6.12
CA ARG A 64 -2.76 9.98 7.48
C ARG A 64 -1.58 9.39 8.26
N ALA A 65 -0.78 8.53 7.62
CA ALA A 65 0.39 7.94 8.26
C ALA A 65 1.51 8.95 8.51
N SER A 66 1.75 9.90 7.59
CA SER A 66 2.74 10.97 7.76
C SER A 66 2.37 11.89 8.92
N ALA A 67 1.12 12.35 8.95
CA ALA A 67 0.63 13.23 10.01
C ALA A 67 0.72 12.58 11.40
N ALA A 68 0.43 11.28 11.50
CA ALA A 68 0.60 10.54 12.76
C ALA A 68 2.07 10.45 13.21
N LYS A 69 3.01 10.43 12.26
CA LYS A 69 4.45 10.36 12.55
C LYS A 69 5.05 11.71 12.93
N GLU A 70 4.51 12.81 12.40
CA GLU A 70 4.93 14.17 12.75
C GLU A 70 4.39 14.63 14.12
N ALA A 71 3.31 14.00 14.61
CA ALA A 71 2.70 14.30 15.90
C ALA A 71 3.26 13.47 17.08
N ALA A 72 4.20 12.55 16.83
CA ALA A 72 4.77 11.61 17.80
C ALA A 72 6.22 11.97 18.13
#